data_AF-A0A811Q6D1-F1
#
_entry.id   AF-A0A811Q6D1-F1
#
_cell.length_a   1.000
_cell.length_b   1.000
_cell.length_c   1.000
_cell.angle_alpha   90.00
_cell.angle_beta   90.00
_cell.angle_gamma   90.00
#
_symmetry.space_group_name_H-M   'P 1'
#
loop_
_entity.id
_entity.type
_entity.pdbx_description
1 polymer ?
#
loop_
_entity_poly.entity_id
_entity_poly.type
_entity_poly.pdbx_seq_one_letter_code
_entity_poly.pdbx_strand_id
1 'polypeptide(L)'
;MAPKILVILLLLVAASPAALAAFDVIQMLADKPRYATFSKLLQQTKVAGEANQLRAATLLVVPDKLVKSLASLPDDKLGPAVANHVLLSYFDPIKLDEMKTRTAILPTLLSNTDKKLGVLNYSRADDGQMYFGAPGASCVAKLVKVVAARPYSVSIMEVSEPILPAGFMTSTVAAPRRRGKGGKGTIQPSAAGLEDSKMVVRKPGEGVSGKVSSKDTGSKSAAPSPAPY
;
A
#
# COMPACT_ATOMS: atom_id res chain seq x y z
N MET A 1 -52.36 -36.58 15.71
CA MET A 1 -51.05 -37.15 15.32
C MET A 1 -50.46 -36.30 14.19
N ALA A 2 -49.90 -35.13 14.52
CA ALA A 2 -49.36 -34.20 13.51
C ALA A 2 -48.07 -33.42 13.90
N PRO A 3 -47.45 -33.55 15.10
CA PRO A 3 -46.25 -32.77 15.39
C PRO A 3 -44.97 -33.46 14.88
N LYS A 4 -45.00 -34.78 14.64
CA LYS A 4 -43.81 -35.55 14.25
C LYS A 4 -43.41 -35.30 12.79
N ILE A 5 -44.37 -35.10 11.89
CA ILE A 5 -44.10 -34.86 10.46
C ILE A 5 -43.48 -33.46 10.24
N LEU A 6 -43.86 -32.47 11.06
CA LEU A 6 -43.28 -31.12 11.00
C LEU A 6 -41.82 -31.10 11.47
N VAL A 7 -41.46 -31.89 12.49
CA VAL A 7 -40.07 -32.00 12.99
C VAL A 7 -39.17 -32.72 11.99
N ILE A 8 -39.70 -33.69 11.23
CA ILE A 8 -38.94 -34.44 10.21
C ILE A 8 -38.73 -33.60 8.95
N LEU A 9 -39.67 -32.72 8.60
CA LEU A 9 -39.50 -31.76 7.50
C LEU A 9 -38.56 -30.61 7.86
N LEU A 10 -38.48 -30.22 9.15
CA LEU A 10 -37.53 -29.22 9.64
C LEU A 10 -36.08 -29.75 9.74
N LEU A 11 -35.90 -31.07 9.87
CA LEU A 11 -34.57 -31.71 9.92
C LEU A 11 -33.99 -32.03 8.52
N LEU A 12 -34.78 -31.86 7.45
CA LEU A 12 -34.37 -32.16 6.08
C LEU A 12 -34.03 -30.91 5.25
N VAL A 13 -34.18 -29.71 5.81
CA VAL A 13 -33.69 -28.47 5.20
C VAL A 13 -32.22 -28.26 5.59
N ALA A 14 -31.37 -28.82 4.74
CA ALA A 14 -30.16 -28.18 4.24
C ALA A 14 -29.01 -27.90 5.23
N ALA A 15 -28.55 -28.93 5.93
CA ALA A 15 -27.11 -29.07 6.16
C ALA A 15 -26.51 -29.92 5.04
N SER A 16 -26.63 -29.47 3.78
CA SER A 16 -25.70 -29.93 2.77
C SER A 16 -24.33 -29.40 3.23
N PRO A 17 -23.33 -30.24 3.52
CA PRO A 17 -21.98 -29.76 3.41
C PRO A 17 -21.85 -29.45 1.93
N ALA A 18 -22.01 -28.17 1.55
CA ALA A 18 -21.35 -27.70 0.37
C ALA A 18 -19.89 -28.03 0.65
N ALA A 19 -19.44 -29.18 0.14
CA ALA A 19 -18.03 -29.48 0.07
C ALA A 19 -17.45 -28.21 -0.56
N LEU A 20 -16.71 -27.43 0.23
CA LEU A 20 -16.01 -26.25 -0.25
C LEU A 20 -15.10 -26.79 -1.35
N ALA A 21 -15.60 -26.77 -2.59
CA ALA A 21 -14.92 -27.34 -3.71
C ALA A 21 -13.64 -26.55 -3.80
N ALA A 22 -12.51 -27.21 -3.53
CA ALA A 22 -11.21 -26.61 -3.59
C ALA A 22 -11.11 -25.86 -4.93
N PHE A 23 -10.67 -24.61 -4.87
CA PHE A 23 -10.45 -23.83 -6.07
C PHE A 23 -9.01 -24.00 -6.53
N ASP A 24 -8.83 -23.89 -7.85
CA ASP A 24 -7.52 -23.84 -8.45
C ASP A 24 -7.46 -22.58 -9.32
N VAL A 25 -6.63 -21.62 -8.89
CA VAL A 25 -6.50 -20.33 -9.55
C VAL A 25 -5.95 -20.44 -10.98
N ILE A 26 -5.12 -21.45 -11.27
CA ILE A 26 -4.57 -21.68 -12.61
C ILE A 26 -5.65 -22.24 -13.53
N GLN A 27 -6.42 -23.22 -13.06
CA GLN A 27 -7.56 -23.75 -13.82
C GLN A 27 -8.58 -22.66 -14.14
N MET A 28 -8.86 -21.76 -13.19
CA MET A 28 -9.77 -20.63 -13.40
C MET A 28 -9.24 -19.55 -14.37
N LEU A 29 -7.95 -19.60 -14.71
CA LEU A 29 -7.31 -18.73 -15.69
C LEU A 29 -6.98 -19.43 -17.01
N ALA A 30 -7.19 -20.74 -17.12
CA ALA A 30 -6.72 -21.56 -18.24
C ALA A 30 -7.28 -21.13 -19.61
N ASP A 31 -8.54 -20.68 -19.65
CA ASP A 31 -9.23 -20.19 -20.84
C ASP A 31 -9.06 -18.66 -21.06
N LYS A 32 -8.17 -18.02 -20.30
CA LYS A 32 -7.97 -16.56 -20.29
C LYS A 32 -6.57 -16.17 -20.80
N PRO A 33 -6.33 -16.19 -22.13
CA PRO A 33 -4.99 -15.93 -22.70
C PRO A 33 -4.45 -14.53 -22.38
N ARG A 34 -5.31 -13.57 -22.03
CA ARG A 34 -4.92 -12.21 -21.62
C ARG A 34 -4.07 -12.17 -20.35
N TYR A 35 -4.09 -13.23 -19.54
CA TYR A 35 -3.33 -13.33 -18.28
C TYR A 35 -2.33 -14.49 -18.31
N ALA A 36 -2.00 -15.03 -19.50
CA ALA A 36 -1.15 -16.21 -19.63
C ALA A 36 0.24 -15.99 -19.02
N THR A 37 0.82 -14.80 -19.20
CA THR A 37 2.12 -14.47 -18.61
C THR A 37 2.03 -14.40 -17.09
N PHE A 38 1.00 -13.75 -16.54
CA PHE A 38 0.79 -13.70 -15.08
C PHE A 38 0.54 -15.09 -14.48
N SER A 39 -0.24 -15.94 -15.16
CA SER A 39 -0.46 -17.34 -14.77
C SER A 39 0.84 -18.13 -14.72
N LYS A 40 1.73 -17.94 -15.70
CA LYS A 40 3.06 -18.56 -15.71
C LYS A 40 3.89 -18.10 -14.50
N LEU A 41 3.86 -16.81 -14.16
CA LEU A 41 4.55 -16.29 -12.97
C LEU A 41 4.02 -16.92 -11.67
N LEU A 42 2.70 -17.07 -11.53
CA LEU A 42 2.08 -17.74 -10.37
C LEU A 42 2.57 -19.19 -10.21
N GLN A 43 2.76 -19.91 -11.31
CA GLN A 43 3.28 -21.27 -11.30
C GLN A 43 4.78 -21.31 -10.98
N GLN A 44 5.59 -20.48 -11.67
CA GLN A 44 7.05 -20.44 -11.50
C GLN A 44 7.45 -20.09 -10.06
N THR A 45 6.71 -19.16 -9.44
CA THR A 45 6.93 -18.72 -8.06
C THR A 45 6.27 -19.61 -7.01
N LYS A 46 5.51 -20.64 -7.42
CA LYS A 46 4.71 -21.53 -6.56
C LYS A 46 3.56 -20.86 -5.80
N VAL A 47 3.36 -19.55 -5.98
CA VAL A 47 2.27 -18.79 -5.36
C VAL A 47 0.90 -19.35 -5.72
N ALA A 48 0.72 -19.93 -6.91
CA ALA A 48 -0.51 -20.64 -7.28
C ALA A 48 -0.85 -21.77 -6.29
N GLY A 49 0.15 -22.57 -5.92
CA GLY A 49 -0.03 -23.69 -5.00
C GLY A 49 -0.40 -23.20 -3.61
N GLU A 50 0.27 -22.17 -3.11
CA GLU A 50 -0.02 -21.54 -1.82
C GLU A 50 -1.42 -20.92 -1.79
N ALA A 51 -1.82 -20.20 -2.84
CA ALA A 51 -3.16 -19.62 -2.95
C ALA A 51 -4.25 -20.69 -2.92
N ASN A 52 -4.04 -21.83 -3.58
CA ASN A 52 -4.98 -22.95 -3.62
C ASN A 52 -5.12 -23.67 -2.26
N GLN A 53 -4.20 -23.48 -1.31
CA GLN A 53 -4.33 -24.00 0.06
C GLN A 53 -5.17 -23.10 0.98
N LEU A 54 -5.50 -21.88 0.55
CA LEU A 54 -6.31 -20.96 1.33
C LEU A 54 -7.77 -21.43 1.35
N ARG A 55 -8.43 -21.25 2.50
CA ARG A 55 -9.89 -21.45 2.61
C ARG A 55 -10.65 -20.49 1.71
N ALA A 56 -10.14 -19.28 1.59
CA ALA A 56 -10.67 -18.25 0.74
C ALA A 56 -9.55 -17.32 0.26
N ALA A 57 -9.62 -16.85 -0.98
CA ALA A 57 -8.60 -16.00 -1.57
C ALA A 57 -9.18 -14.95 -2.52
N THR A 58 -8.43 -13.87 -2.71
CA THR A 58 -8.67 -12.93 -3.82
C THR A 58 -7.39 -12.78 -4.62
N LEU A 59 -7.45 -13.08 -5.91
CA LEU A 59 -6.31 -12.95 -6.81
C LEU A 59 -6.48 -11.68 -7.66
N LEU A 60 -5.54 -10.75 -7.51
CA LEU A 60 -5.45 -9.54 -8.33
C LEU A 60 -4.56 -9.83 -9.54
N VAL A 61 -5.17 -10.05 -10.70
CA VAL A 61 -4.44 -10.39 -11.92
C VAL A 61 -4.08 -9.15 -12.71
N VAL A 62 -2.89 -9.17 -13.31
CA VAL A 62 -2.41 -8.13 -14.21
C VAL A 62 -2.47 -8.67 -15.65
N PRO A 63 -3.06 -7.93 -16.61
CA PRO A 63 -3.06 -8.36 -18.01
C PRO A 63 -1.64 -8.32 -18.58
N ASP A 64 -1.36 -9.19 -19.56
CA ASP A 64 -0.03 -9.37 -20.14
C ASP A 64 0.58 -8.09 -20.71
N LYS A 65 -0.25 -7.13 -21.14
CA LYS A 65 0.20 -5.82 -21.62
C LYS A 65 0.89 -4.97 -20.55
N LEU A 66 0.62 -5.24 -19.27
CA LEU A 66 1.02 -4.42 -18.11
C LEU A 66 1.90 -5.20 -17.13
N VAL A 67 2.09 -6.51 -17.32
CA VAL A 67 2.85 -7.38 -16.41
C VAL A 67 4.37 -7.18 -16.48
N LYS A 68 4.87 -6.42 -17.46
CA LYS A 68 6.31 -6.32 -17.76
C LYS A 68 7.16 -5.91 -16.54
N SER A 69 6.72 -4.91 -15.78
CA SER A 69 7.44 -4.42 -14.59
C SER A 69 7.54 -5.46 -13.47
N LEU A 70 6.53 -6.34 -13.37
CA LEU A 70 6.54 -7.49 -12.46
C LEU A 70 7.44 -8.60 -12.98
N ALA A 71 7.32 -8.96 -14.26
CA ALA A 71 8.08 -10.04 -14.89
C ALA A 71 9.58 -9.75 -15.03
N SER A 72 9.98 -8.48 -15.01
CA SER A 72 11.39 -8.07 -15.06
C SER A 72 12.08 -8.03 -13.69
N LEU A 73 11.39 -8.38 -12.61
CA LEU A 73 11.99 -8.41 -11.29
C LEU A 73 13.03 -9.53 -11.18
N PRO A 74 14.12 -9.30 -10.40
CA PRO A 74 15.01 -10.35 -9.97
C PRO A 74 14.28 -11.50 -9.27
N ASP A 75 14.81 -12.73 -9.36
CA ASP A 75 14.17 -13.94 -8.81
C ASP A 75 13.87 -13.83 -7.30
N ASP A 76 14.73 -13.18 -6.53
CA ASP A 76 14.55 -12.95 -5.09
C ASP A 76 13.35 -12.03 -4.77
N LYS A 77 12.96 -11.18 -5.73
CA LYS A 77 11.85 -10.22 -5.60
C LYS A 77 10.59 -10.68 -6.32
N LEU A 78 10.71 -11.52 -7.33
CA LEU A 78 9.60 -11.94 -8.16
C LEU A 78 8.53 -12.70 -7.36
N GLY A 79 8.94 -13.70 -6.57
CA GLY A 79 8.03 -14.46 -5.72
C GLY A 79 7.24 -13.60 -4.74
N PRO A 80 7.90 -12.79 -3.89
CA PRO A 80 7.23 -11.88 -2.97
C PRO A 80 6.30 -10.86 -3.67
N ALA A 81 6.70 -10.33 -4.84
CA ALA A 81 5.87 -9.41 -5.59
C ALA A 81 4.61 -10.09 -6.16
N VAL A 82 4.71 -11.33 -6.65
CA VAL A 82 3.55 -12.12 -7.09
C VAL A 82 2.66 -12.49 -5.90
N ALA A 83 3.23 -12.87 -4.75
CA ALA A 83 2.49 -13.15 -3.52
C ALA A 83 1.71 -11.92 -3.01
N ASN A 84 2.21 -10.71 -3.26
CA ASN A 84 1.52 -9.47 -2.92
C ASN A 84 0.19 -9.27 -3.68
N HIS A 85 -0.03 -10.00 -4.78
CA HIS A 85 -1.27 -9.96 -5.56
C HIS A 85 -2.34 -10.96 -5.08
N VAL A 86 -2.06 -11.74 -4.03
CA VAL A 86 -3.00 -12.71 -3.44
C VAL A 86 -3.45 -12.19 -2.08
N LEU A 87 -4.70 -11.80 -1.93
CA LEU A 87 -5.28 -11.48 -0.62
C LEU A 87 -5.69 -12.75 0.12
N LEU A 88 -5.46 -12.76 1.44
CA LEU A 88 -5.76 -13.89 2.32
C LEU A 88 -7.25 -14.05 2.66
N SER A 89 -8.12 -13.29 2.02
CA SER A 89 -9.56 -13.31 2.26
C SER A 89 -10.31 -13.09 0.95
N TYR A 90 -11.53 -13.60 0.90
CA TYR A 90 -12.43 -13.37 -0.22
C TYR A 90 -12.96 -11.92 -0.22
N PHE A 91 -12.73 -11.23 -1.33
CA PHE A 91 -13.24 -9.92 -1.67
C PHE A 91 -13.71 -9.93 -3.12
N ASP A 92 -14.95 -9.50 -3.33
CA ASP A 92 -15.48 -9.16 -4.64
C ASP A 92 -15.81 -7.65 -4.64
N PRO A 93 -16.17 -7.05 -5.80
CA PRO A 93 -16.49 -5.64 -5.84
C PRO A 93 -17.62 -5.26 -4.88
N ILE A 94 -18.62 -6.13 -4.70
CA ILE A 94 -19.77 -5.87 -3.82
C ILE A 94 -19.30 -5.76 -2.36
N LYS A 95 -18.55 -6.73 -1.86
CA LYS A 95 -18.02 -6.75 -0.50
C LYS A 95 -17.04 -5.61 -0.25
N LEU A 96 -16.27 -5.21 -1.26
CA LEU A 96 -15.37 -4.06 -1.16
C LEU A 96 -16.17 -2.74 -1.07
N ASP A 97 -17.30 -2.64 -1.78
CA ASP A 97 -18.19 -1.49 -1.76
C ASP A 97 -18.96 -1.39 -0.42
N GLU A 98 -19.35 -2.51 0.16
CA GLU A 98 -20.07 -2.60 1.45
C GLU A 98 -19.19 -2.31 2.68
N MET A 99 -17.88 -2.09 2.51
CA MET A 99 -17.00 -1.75 3.63
C MET A 99 -17.41 -0.41 4.28
N LYS A 100 -17.45 -0.40 5.61
CA LYS A 100 -17.85 0.78 6.42
C LYS A 100 -17.00 2.01 6.12
N THR A 101 -15.71 1.79 5.88
CA THR A 101 -14.74 2.83 5.57
C THR A 101 -14.40 2.80 4.08
N ARG A 102 -14.11 3.98 3.51
CA ARG A 102 -13.63 4.09 2.13
C ARG A 102 -12.20 3.62 1.94
N THR A 103 -11.48 3.33 3.03
CA THR A 103 -10.12 2.80 3.01
C THR A 103 -10.03 1.57 3.89
N ALA A 104 -9.13 0.65 3.55
CA ALA A 104 -8.87 -0.55 4.34
C ALA A 104 -7.43 -1.05 4.13
N ILE A 105 -6.94 -1.85 5.07
CA ILE A 105 -5.67 -2.57 4.94
C ILE A 105 -6.01 -4.04 4.76
N LEU A 106 -5.57 -4.63 3.64
CA LEU A 106 -5.93 -5.98 3.22
C LEU A 106 -4.67 -6.88 3.27
N PRO A 107 -4.63 -7.91 4.13
CA PRO A 107 -3.49 -8.83 4.21
C PRO A 107 -3.30 -9.64 2.91
N THR A 108 -2.06 -9.77 2.47
CA THR A 108 -1.67 -10.56 1.29
C THR A 108 -0.90 -11.81 1.70
N LEU A 109 -0.71 -12.73 0.76
CA LEU A 109 0.08 -13.94 0.98
C LEU A 109 1.53 -13.61 1.36
N LEU A 110 2.08 -12.49 0.89
CA LEU A 110 3.39 -11.98 1.30
C LEU A 110 3.50 -11.76 2.82
N SER A 111 2.39 -11.57 3.53
CA SER A 111 2.41 -11.38 4.99
C SER A 111 2.91 -12.61 5.77
N ASN A 112 2.90 -13.78 5.14
CA ASN A 112 3.47 -15.00 5.71
C ASN A 112 4.99 -14.88 5.92
N THR A 113 5.68 -14.12 5.07
CA THR A 113 7.12 -13.89 5.16
C THR A 113 7.47 -12.50 5.67
N ASP A 114 6.71 -11.47 5.29
CA ASP A 114 6.91 -10.09 5.74
C ASP A 114 5.57 -9.41 6.03
N LYS A 115 5.24 -9.28 7.32
CA LYS A 115 3.98 -8.66 7.77
C LYS A 115 3.85 -7.18 7.43
N LYS A 116 4.95 -6.45 7.27
CA LYS A 116 4.92 -5.01 6.98
C LYS A 116 4.72 -4.74 5.50
N LEU A 117 5.35 -5.53 4.64
CA LEU A 117 5.22 -5.42 3.19
C LEU A 117 4.00 -6.18 2.65
N GLY A 118 3.55 -7.23 3.34
CA GLY A 118 2.47 -8.12 2.95
C GLY A 118 1.06 -7.58 3.20
N VAL A 119 0.82 -6.30 2.96
CA VAL A 119 -0.50 -5.69 3.06
C VAL A 119 -0.74 -4.79 1.86
N LEU A 120 -1.98 -4.74 1.37
CA LEU A 120 -2.41 -3.74 0.41
C LEU A 120 -3.26 -2.68 1.09
N ASN A 121 -3.02 -1.44 0.71
CA ASN A 121 -3.96 -0.36 0.95
C ASN A 121 -5.06 -0.44 -0.10
N TYR A 122 -6.30 -0.42 0.36
CA TYR A 122 -7.49 -0.24 -0.46
C TYR A 122 -8.03 1.16 -0.26
N SER A 123 -8.54 1.76 -1.35
CA SER A 123 -9.33 2.98 -1.29
C SER A 123 -10.44 2.98 -2.34
N ARG A 124 -11.58 3.57 -1.99
CA ARG A 124 -12.71 3.84 -2.89
C ARG A 124 -12.89 5.34 -3.06
N ALA A 125 -12.93 5.78 -4.31
CA ALA A 125 -13.22 7.17 -4.69
C ALA A 125 -14.73 7.47 -4.64
N ASP A 126 -15.11 8.75 -4.73
CA ASP A 126 -16.51 9.19 -4.69
C ASP A 126 -17.36 8.65 -5.84
N ASP A 127 -16.74 8.37 -6.99
CA ASP A 127 -17.37 7.76 -8.17
C ASP A 127 -17.54 6.24 -8.05
N GLY A 128 -17.17 5.64 -6.91
CA GLY A 128 -17.20 4.20 -6.68
C GLY A 128 -15.99 3.45 -7.23
N GLN A 129 -15.06 4.11 -7.92
CA GLN A 129 -13.85 3.46 -8.42
C GLN A 129 -12.96 3.01 -7.27
N MET A 130 -12.57 1.73 -7.31
CA MET A 130 -11.72 1.10 -6.31
C MET A 130 -10.27 1.08 -6.78
N TYR A 131 -9.37 1.31 -5.84
CA TYR A 131 -7.93 1.36 -6.04
C TYR A 131 -7.21 0.54 -4.99
N PHE A 132 -6.08 -0.02 -5.40
CA PHE A 132 -5.16 -0.74 -4.54
C PHE A 132 -3.76 -0.12 -4.61
N GLY A 133 -3.02 -0.22 -3.52
CA GLY A 133 -1.65 0.27 -3.40
C GLY A 133 -0.84 -0.57 -2.44
N ALA A 134 0.48 -0.55 -2.62
CA ALA A 134 1.43 -1.13 -1.68
C ALA A 134 1.50 -0.30 -0.38
N PRO A 135 2.00 -0.87 0.73
CA PRO A 135 2.08 -0.12 1.98
C PRO A 135 3.06 1.05 1.81
N GLY A 136 2.64 2.25 2.22
CA GLY A 136 3.41 3.48 2.06
C GLY A 136 3.44 4.05 0.63
N ALA A 137 2.74 3.44 -0.33
CA ALA A 137 2.57 3.95 -1.69
C ALA A 137 1.14 4.43 -1.93
N SER A 138 0.96 5.31 -2.92
CA SER A 138 -0.35 5.74 -3.37
C SER A 138 -1.14 4.57 -3.99
N CYS A 139 -2.45 4.54 -3.78
CA CYS A 139 -3.34 3.56 -4.41
C CYS A 139 -3.60 3.94 -5.86
N VAL A 140 -2.80 3.41 -6.79
CA VAL A 140 -2.87 3.74 -8.23
C VAL A 140 -3.44 2.61 -9.08
N ALA A 141 -3.41 1.37 -8.59
CA ALA A 141 -3.91 0.21 -9.34
C ALA A 141 -5.43 0.13 -9.25
N LYS A 142 -6.13 0.43 -10.34
CA LYS A 142 -7.60 0.42 -10.42
C LYS A 142 -8.13 -1.00 -10.50
N LEU A 143 -9.21 -1.29 -9.79
CA LEU A 143 -10.04 -2.45 -10.07
C LEU A 143 -10.76 -2.25 -11.41
N VAL A 144 -10.46 -3.09 -12.40
CA VAL A 144 -11.03 -2.95 -13.75
C VAL A 144 -12.30 -3.78 -13.89
N LYS A 145 -12.25 -5.06 -13.51
CA LYS A 145 -13.37 -6.00 -13.62
C LYS A 145 -13.11 -7.29 -12.85
N VAL A 146 -14.17 -8.06 -12.64
CA VAL A 146 -14.08 -9.47 -12.23
C VAL A 146 -13.77 -10.33 -13.46
N VAL A 147 -12.80 -11.23 -13.33
CA VAL A 147 -12.36 -12.16 -14.39
C VAL A 147 -13.02 -13.52 -14.24
N ALA A 148 -13.04 -14.03 -13.02
CA ALA A 148 -13.66 -15.27 -12.61
C ALA A 148 -13.96 -15.21 -11.11
N ALA A 149 -14.99 -15.90 -10.66
CA ALA A 149 -15.31 -15.98 -9.25
C ALA A 149 -16.01 -17.30 -8.91
N ARG A 150 -15.73 -17.80 -7.71
CA ARG A 150 -16.55 -18.76 -6.98
C ARG A 150 -16.97 -18.08 -5.68
N PRO A 151 -18.25 -17.70 -5.53
CA PRO A 151 -18.73 -16.95 -4.37
C PRO A 151 -18.25 -17.54 -3.04
N TYR A 152 -17.84 -16.67 -2.14
CA TYR A 152 -17.34 -16.98 -0.79
C TYR A 152 -16.04 -17.81 -0.72
N SER A 153 -15.47 -18.23 -1.86
CA SER A 153 -14.26 -19.06 -1.91
C SER A 153 -13.11 -18.34 -2.61
N VAL A 154 -13.28 -17.95 -3.88
CA VAL A 154 -12.22 -17.25 -4.62
C VAL A 154 -12.77 -16.20 -5.56
N SER A 155 -12.11 -15.05 -5.60
CA SER A 155 -12.40 -13.98 -6.55
C SER A 155 -11.13 -13.65 -7.33
N ILE A 156 -11.22 -13.64 -8.66
CA ILE A 156 -10.13 -13.24 -9.55
C ILE A 156 -10.54 -11.94 -10.20
N MET A 157 -9.78 -10.87 -9.96
CA MET A 157 -10.10 -9.51 -10.41
C MET A 157 -8.92 -8.89 -11.14
N GLU A 158 -9.20 -8.23 -12.26
CA GLU A 158 -8.19 -7.52 -13.04
C GLU A 158 -7.88 -6.17 -12.39
N VAL A 159 -6.58 -5.89 -12.23
CA VAL A 159 -6.08 -4.57 -11.84
C VAL A 159 -5.35 -3.89 -13.00
N SER A 160 -5.38 -2.56 -13.01
CA SER A 160 -4.81 -1.77 -14.12
C SER A 160 -3.28 -1.71 -14.13
N GLU A 161 -2.58 -2.13 -13.07
CA GLU A 161 -1.12 -2.11 -13.00
C GLU A 161 -0.63 -3.05 -11.90
N PRO A 162 0.58 -3.63 -12.00
CA PRO A 162 1.19 -4.38 -10.90
C PRO A 162 1.34 -3.56 -9.62
N ILE A 163 1.05 -4.21 -8.48
CA ILE A 163 1.18 -3.59 -7.15
C ILE A 163 2.46 -4.11 -6.50
N LEU A 164 3.52 -3.30 -6.59
CA LEU A 164 4.86 -3.67 -6.10
C LEU A 164 5.12 -3.11 -4.70
N PRO A 165 5.59 -3.93 -3.73
CA PRO A 165 6.03 -3.42 -2.44
C PRO A 165 7.16 -2.38 -2.56
N ALA A 166 7.28 -1.49 -1.58
CA ALA A 166 8.34 -0.49 -1.58
C ALA A 166 9.74 -1.14 -1.66
N GLY A 167 10.63 -0.59 -2.49
CA GLY A 167 11.99 -1.13 -2.70
C GLY A 167 12.11 -2.26 -3.74
N PHE A 168 10.99 -2.67 -4.35
CA PHE A 168 10.99 -3.68 -5.41
C PHE A 168 11.26 -3.10 -6.79
N MET A 169 11.05 -1.79 -6.97
CA MET A 169 11.40 -1.12 -8.22
C MET A 169 12.91 -1.15 -8.44
N THR A 170 13.31 -1.51 -9.66
CA THR A 170 14.71 -1.45 -10.08
C THR A 170 15.06 0.02 -10.28
N SER A 171 15.73 0.64 -9.32
CA SER A 171 16.30 1.98 -9.49
C SER A 171 17.39 1.95 -10.54
N THR A 172 17.06 2.10 -11.83
CA THR A 172 18.02 2.44 -12.88
C THR A 172 18.21 3.96 -12.91
N VAL A 173 18.58 4.54 -11.77
CA VAL A 173 19.32 5.81 -11.71
C VAL A 173 20.26 5.70 -10.52
N ALA A 174 21.45 5.16 -10.76
CA ALA A 174 22.58 5.44 -9.91
C ALA A 174 22.88 6.94 -10.04
N ALA A 175 22.55 7.73 -9.01
CA ALA A 175 23.01 9.10 -8.91
C ALA A 175 24.55 9.11 -9.00
N PRO A 176 25.18 10.06 -9.71
CA PRO A 176 26.63 10.08 -9.81
C PRO A 176 27.21 10.32 -8.41
N ARG A 177 27.90 9.33 -7.86
CA ARG A 177 28.77 9.55 -6.71
C ARG A 177 29.81 10.58 -7.15
N ARG A 178 29.74 11.80 -6.62
CA ARG A 178 30.83 12.77 -6.70
C ARG A 178 32.08 12.13 -6.11
N ARG A 179 32.96 11.67 -6.98
CA ARG A 179 34.28 11.16 -6.65
C ARG A 179 35.10 12.33 -6.13
N GLY A 180 35.20 12.46 -4.81
CA GLY A 180 36.17 13.33 -4.16
C GLY A 180 37.57 12.89 -4.60
N LYS A 181 38.21 13.70 -5.43
CA LYS A 181 39.61 13.51 -5.82
C LYS A 181 40.46 14.32 -4.85
N GLY A 182 41.20 13.61 -3.99
CA GLY A 182 42.21 14.21 -3.13
C GLY A 182 43.30 14.88 -3.95
N GLY A 183 43.73 16.06 -3.50
CA GLY A 183 44.93 16.74 -3.93
C GLY A 183 45.61 17.34 -2.70
N LYS A 184 46.71 16.71 -2.27
CA LYS A 184 47.66 17.24 -1.29
C LYS A 184 48.29 18.52 -1.83
N GLY A 185 48.36 19.55 -1.00
CA GLY A 185 49.11 20.78 -1.27
C GLY A 185 49.31 21.57 0.01
N THR A 186 50.40 21.25 0.72
CA THR A 186 50.90 21.97 1.89
C THR A 186 51.64 23.22 1.44
N ILE A 187 51.18 24.43 1.76
CA ILE A 187 52.06 25.60 1.97
C ILE A 187 51.37 26.55 2.98
N GLN A 188 52.02 26.73 4.13
CA GLN A 188 51.92 27.92 4.97
C GLN A 188 53.34 28.50 5.05
N PRO A 189 53.51 29.83 4.96
CA PRO A 189 54.21 30.48 6.05
C PRO A 189 53.61 31.84 6.47
N SER A 190 54.15 32.27 7.60
CA SER A 190 53.73 33.30 8.55
C SER A 190 54.13 34.75 8.20
N ALA A 191 53.47 35.67 8.91
CA ALA A 191 53.94 36.95 9.47
C ALA A 191 53.99 38.27 8.64
N ALA A 192 53.27 39.28 9.19
CA ALA A 192 53.57 40.72 9.36
C ALA A 192 54.01 41.56 8.13
N GLY A 193 53.54 42.78 7.86
CA GLY A 193 52.68 43.77 8.54
C GLY A 193 52.73 45.11 7.77
N LEU A 194 52.00 46.13 8.28
CA LEU A 194 51.95 47.58 7.92
C LEU A 194 51.09 47.92 6.68
N GLU A 195 49.82 48.32 6.85
CA GLU A 195 49.29 49.65 7.26
C GLU A 195 49.49 50.76 6.21
N ASP A 196 48.37 51.34 5.73
CA ASP A 196 48.18 52.78 5.90
C ASP A 196 46.68 53.18 5.99
N SER A 197 46.40 53.85 7.10
CA SER A 197 45.51 54.99 7.33
C SER A 197 43.96 54.93 7.30
N LYS A 198 43.42 55.03 8.54
CA LYS A 198 42.72 56.24 9.11
C LYS A 198 41.24 56.43 8.64
N MET A 199 40.22 56.65 9.49
CA MET A 199 40.16 57.25 10.82
C MET A 199 38.74 57.15 11.45
N VAL A 200 38.69 57.25 12.79
CA VAL A 200 37.61 57.72 13.70
C VAL A 200 36.33 56.85 13.80
N VAL A 201 36.20 55.94 14.78
CA VAL A 201 35.87 56.15 16.22
C VAL A 201 34.51 56.83 16.47
N ARG A 202 33.56 56.04 16.98
CA ARG A 202 32.88 56.29 18.27
C ARG A 202 32.28 54.99 18.81
N LYS A 203 32.48 54.78 20.10
CA LYS A 203 32.10 53.61 20.91
C LYS A 203 31.15 54.12 22.02
N PRO A 204 30.78 53.29 23.01
CA PRO A 204 29.47 52.67 23.21
C PRO A 204 28.63 53.39 24.29
N GLY A 205 27.35 53.03 24.45
CA GLY A 205 26.60 53.43 25.64
C GLY A 205 25.13 53.05 25.61
N GLU A 206 24.78 52.11 26.48
CA GLU A 206 23.59 52.05 27.35
C GLU A 206 22.27 52.74 26.97
N GLY A 207 21.18 52.04 27.30
CA GLY A 207 20.10 52.69 28.06
C GLY A 207 18.76 52.79 27.35
N VAL A 208 17.89 51.84 27.70
CA VAL A 208 16.44 51.94 27.91
C VAL A 208 15.86 53.37 27.92
N SER A 209 14.77 53.62 27.17
CA SER A 209 13.45 54.11 27.68
C SER A 209 12.54 54.69 26.58
N GLY A 210 11.21 54.48 26.73
CA GLY A 210 10.14 55.31 26.15
C GLY A 210 9.51 54.78 24.85
N LYS A 211 8.45 53.96 24.81
CA LYS A 211 7.05 54.09 25.29
C LYS A 211 6.19 55.04 24.42
N VAL A 212 5.18 54.50 23.71
CA VAL A 212 3.71 54.83 23.75
C VAL A 212 3.25 55.18 22.30
N SER A 213 2.07 54.86 21.75
CA SER A 213 0.83 54.16 22.14
C SER A 213 0.13 53.70 20.86
N SER A 214 -0.67 52.65 20.94
CA SER A 214 -2.09 52.70 20.57
C SER A 214 -2.80 51.56 21.31
N LYS A 215 -3.65 51.94 22.26
CA LYS A 215 -4.50 51.08 23.10
C LYS A 215 -5.94 51.40 22.73
N ASP A 216 -6.74 50.35 22.50
CA ASP A 216 -8.09 50.16 23.05
C ASP A 216 -8.72 48.90 22.43
N THR A 217 -9.58 48.10 23.06
CA THR A 217 -9.84 47.66 24.45
C THR A 217 -11.02 46.70 24.37
N GLY A 218 -10.98 45.61 25.14
CA GLY A 218 -12.17 44.87 25.63
C GLY A 218 -12.90 43.99 24.60
N SER A 219 -13.40 42.80 24.90
CA SER A 219 -13.71 42.17 26.18
C SER A 219 -13.85 40.65 26.03
N LYS A 220 -13.60 39.97 27.15
CA LYS A 220 -13.74 38.53 27.43
C LYS A 220 -15.14 37.96 27.16
N SER A 221 -15.20 36.67 26.78
CA SER A 221 -15.97 35.62 27.50
C SER A 221 -15.66 34.26 26.86
N ALA A 222 -14.89 33.38 27.52
CA ALA A 222 -15.32 32.37 28.49
C ALA A 222 -15.95 31.12 27.83
N ALA A 223 -15.18 30.02 27.86
CA ALA A 223 -15.59 28.67 27.54
C ALA A 223 -16.49 28.06 28.63
N PRO A 224 -17.29 27.04 28.31
CA PRO A 224 -17.71 26.05 29.30
C PRO A 224 -17.09 24.67 29.02
N SER A 225 -16.44 24.13 30.04
CA SER A 225 -16.18 22.69 30.22
C SER A 225 -17.38 22.01 30.90
N PRO A 226 -17.52 20.67 30.79
CA PRO A 226 -18.75 19.93 31.09
C PRO A 226 -18.91 19.59 32.58
N ALA A 227 -20.15 19.37 33.02
CA ALA A 227 -20.48 18.87 34.35
C ALA A 227 -20.75 17.35 34.34
N PRO A 228 -20.38 16.60 35.39
CA PRO A 228 -20.79 15.23 35.61
C PRO A 228 -22.06 15.16 36.48
N TYR A 229 -22.98 14.24 36.15
CA TYR A 229 -23.69 13.29 37.02
C TYR A 229 -24.70 12.52 36.18
#